data_AF-A0A383BVC6-F1
#
_entry.id   AF-A0A383BVC6-F1
#
_cell.length_a   1.000
_cell.length_b   1.000
_cell.length_c   1.000
_cell.angle_alpha   90.00
_cell.angle_beta   90.00
_cell.angle_gamma   90.00
#
_symmetry.space_group_name_H-M   'P 1'
#
loop_
_entity.id
_entity.type
_entity.pdbx_description
1 polymer ?
#
loop_
_entity_poly.entity_id
_entity_poly.type
_entity_poly.pdbx_seq_one_letter_code
_entity_poly.pdbx_strand_id
1 'polypeptide(L)'
;MNKKVALCLHGLVGHEQPHGKGPVIPYRLVYDSYIQNLYDKSIEIDVFIHSWSVDLEDEIKLLYSPKSSIFEKQKLFVDEKIIGIKEFSVTSRFYSLMVSNSLKIEHEKNKGFVYDYVLMGRFDVLLNKKIDFRKINNKYFYLPSPTNPHG
;
A
#
# COMPACT_ATOMS: atom_id res chain seq x y z
N MET A 1 20.26 -1.86 16.72
CA MET A 1 19.66 -2.83 15.78
C MET A 1 18.75 -2.03 14.85
N ASN A 2 18.85 -2.25 13.53
CA ASN A 2 17.96 -1.56 12.59
C ASN A 2 16.55 -2.12 12.73
N LYS A 3 15.54 -1.24 12.80
CA LYS A 3 14.14 -1.66 12.88
C LYS A 3 13.68 -2.16 11.51
N LYS A 4 12.92 -3.24 11.47
CA LYS A 4 12.36 -3.80 10.23
C LYS A 4 10.96 -3.25 10.01
N VAL A 5 10.74 -2.62 8.86
CA VAL A 5 9.47 -2.01 8.49
C VAL A 5 8.95 -2.66 7.21
N ALA A 6 7.68 -3.07 7.22
CA ALA A 6 6.99 -3.50 6.01
C ALA A 6 6.15 -2.35 5.44
N LEU A 7 6.31 -2.06 4.15
CA LEU A 7 5.41 -1.21 3.37
C LEU A 7 4.50 -2.11 2.52
N CYS A 8 3.23 -2.20 2.90
CA CYS A 8 2.22 -2.98 2.18
C CYS A 8 1.39 -2.04 1.29
N LEU A 9 1.65 -2.06 -0.02
CA LEU A 9 0.88 -1.29 -1.00
C LEU A 9 -0.23 -2.12 -1.60
N HIS A 10 -1.40 -1.52 -1.73
CA HIS A 10 -2.57 -2.22 -2.19
C HIS A 10 -3.48 -1.36 -3.09
N GLY A 11 -4.18 -2.02 -4.00
CA GLY A 11 -5.29 -1.48 -4.78
C GLY A 11 -4.95 -1.17 -6.24
N LEU A 12 -5.86 -0.44 -6.88
CA LEU A 12 -5.65 0.12 -8.21
C LEU A 12 -4.76 1.36 -8.09
N VAL A 13 -3.89 1.60 -9.06
CA VAL A 13 -3.26 2.92 -9.19
C VAL A 13 -4.36 3.97 -9.43
N GLY A 14 -4.25 5.12 -8.78
CA GLY A 14 -5.29 6.15 -8.87
C GLY A 14 -5.47 6.67 -10.29
N HIS A 15 -6.67 7.16 -10.59
CA HIS A 15 -6.98 7.88 -11.81
C HIS A 15 -7.64 9.21 -11.46
N GLU A 16 -7.59 10.18 -12.37
CA GLU A 16 -8.16 11.51 -12.17
C GLU A 16 -9.69 11.50 -12.01
N GLN A 17 -10.37 10.44 -12.49
CA GLN A 17 -11.81 10.29 -12.35
C GLN A 17 -12.18 9.04 -11.53
N PRO A 18 -13.37 9.02 -10.89
CA PRO A 18 -13.84 7.87 -10.13
C PRO A 18 -13.86 6.57 -10.95
N HIS A 19 -13.75 5.44 -10.24
CA HIS A 19 -13.86 4.09 -10.81
C HIS A 19 -12.78 3.74 -11.84
N GLY A 20 -11.58 4.31 -11.70
CA GLY A 20 -10.45 3.98 -12.57
C GLY A 20 -10.58 4.56 -13.98
N LYS A 21 -11.28 5.70 -14.11
CA LYS A 21 -11.49 6.37 -15.40
C LYS A 21 -10.56 7.56 -15.56
N GLY A 22 -10.25 7.89 -16.81
CA GLY A 22 -9.37 9.00 -17.14
C GLY A 22 -7.88 8.67 -16.95
N PRO A 23 -7.01 9.68 -17.09
CA PRO A 23 -5.57 9.51 -16.95
C PRO A 23 -5.18 8.91 -15.60
N VAL A 24 -4.15 8.06 -15.62
CA VAL A 24 -3.50 7.58 -14.39
C VAL A 24 -2.86 8.77 -13.70
N ILE A 25 -3.02 8.88 -12.38
CA ILE A 25 -2.36 9.93 -11.60
C ILE A 25 -0.83 9.75 -11.61
N PRO A 26 -0.03 10.77 -11.29
CA PRO A 26 1.42 10.63 -11.20
C PRO A 26 1.88 9.85 -9.96
N TYR A 27 1.69 8.52 -9.95
CA TYR A 27 2.06 7.62 -8.82
C TYR A 27 3.56 7.60 -8.50
N ARG A 28 4.42 8.06 -9.40
CA ARG A 28 5.84 8.31 -9.10
C ARG A 28 6.02 9.35 -7.99
N LEU A 29 5.17 10.38 -7.92
CA LEU A 29 5.19 11.34 -6.81
C LEU A 29 4.82 10.68 -5.48
N VAL A 30 3.96 9.66 -5.51
CA VAL A 30 3.63 8.86 -4.32
C VAL A 30 4.81 8.03 -3.87
N TYR A 31 5.49 7.36 -4.80
CA TYR A 31 6.77 6.68 -4.53
C TYR A 31 7.80 7.62 -3.91
N ASP A 32 8.03 8.78 -4.52
CA ASP A 32 8.99 9.77 -4.03
C ASP A 32 8.64 10.24 -2.61
N SER A 33 7.34 10.44 -2.34
CA SER A 33 6.86 10.80 -1.00
C SER A 33 7.16 9.72 0.03
N TYR A 34 7.00 8.43 -0.32
CA TYR A 34 7.35 7.33 0.57
C TYR A 34 8.84 7.25 0.83
N ILE A 35 9.67 7.34 -0.22
CA ILE A 35 11.13 7.32 -0.05
C ILE A 35 11.59 8.49 0.82
N GLN A 36 11.13 9.71 0.54
CA GLN A 36 11.52 10.90 1.28
C GLN A 36 11.11 10.84 2.77
N ASN A 37 9.94 10.27 3.07
CA ASN A 37 9.34 10.35 4.40
C ASN A 37 9.46 9.06 5.23
N LEU A 38 9.83 7.94 4.63
CA LEU A 38 10.14 6.69 5.34
C LEU A 38 11.64 6.44 5.47
N TYR A 39 12.44 6.81 4.47
CA TYR A 39 13.85 6.45 4.47
C TYR A 39 14.58 7.04 5.67
N ASP A 40 15.16 6.14 6.46
CA ASP A 40 15.96 6.45 7.63
C ASP A 40 17.07 5.41 7.76
N LYS A 41 18.29 5.83 8.10
CA LYS A 41 19.43 4.92 8.25
C LYS A 41 19.25 3.90 9.39
N SER A 42 18.30 4.13 10.29
CA SER A 42 17.99 3.25 11.42
C SER A 42 16.97 2.16 11.10
N ILE A 43 16.49 2.07 9.85
CA ILE A 43 15.49 1.08 9.46
C ILE A 43 15.87 0.31 8.19
N GLU A 44 15.30 -0.88 8.05
CA GLU A 44 15.25 -1.65 6.81
C GLU A 44 13.78 -1.70 6.36
N ILE A 45 13.52 -1.37 5.09
CA ILE A 45 12.17 -1.39 4.52
C ILE A 45 12.07 -2.52 3.52
N ASP A 46 11.10 -3.40 3.72
CA ASP A 46 10.65 -4.37 2.74
C ASP A 46 9.29 -3.97 2.18
N VAL A 47 9.10 -4.13 0.86
CA VAL A 47 7.85 -3.75 0.20
C VAL A 47 7.08 -5.00 -0.24
N PHE A 48 5.76 -4.98 -0.02
CA PHE A 48 4.82 -6.03 -0.41
C PHE A 48 3.67 -5.40 -1.18
N ILE A 49 3.34 -5.97 -2.33
CA ILE A 49 2.40 -5.33 -3.26
C ILE A 49 1.28 -6.26 -3.65
N HIS A 50 0.04 -5.78 -3.58
CA HIS A 50 -1.03 -6.31 -4.41
C HIS A 50 -1.60 -5.18 -5.26
N SER A 51 -1.73 -5.36 -6.57
CA SER A 51 -2.34 -4.34 -7.42
C SER A 51 -3.28 -4.91 -8.48
N TRP A 52 -4.30 -4.11 -8.79
CA TRP A 52 -5.21 -4.36 -9.91
C TRP A 52 -4.66 -3.81 -11.24
N SER A 53 -3.61 -2.99 -11.20
CA SER A 53 -3.00 -2.32 -12.37
C SER A 53 -1.93 -3.21 -13.02
N VAL A 54 -2.36 -4.29 -13.66
CA VAL A 54 -1.47 -5.26 -14.34
C VAL A 54 -0.63 -4.59 -15.44
N ASP A 55 -1.19 -3.58 -16.10
CA ASP A 55 -0.54 -2.76 -17.11
C ASP A 55 0.66 -1.96 -16.59
N LEU A 56 0.74 -1.73 -15.27
CA LEU A 56 1.82 -0.98 -14.62
C LEU A 56 2.78 -1.86 -13.82
N GLU A 57 2.67 -3.19 -13.94
CA GLU A 57 3.41 -4.16 -13.13
C GLU A 57 4.94 -3.94 -13.20
N ASP A 58 5.50 -3.87 -14.41
CA ASP A 58 6.95 -3.76 -14.60
C ASP A 58 7.50 -2.46 -14.00
N GLU A 59 6.79 -1.35 -14.18
CA GLU A 59 7.21 -0.06 -13.65
C GLU A 59 7.10 -0.02 -12.13
N ILE A 60 6.01 -0.53 -11.55
CA ILE A 60 5.83 -0.56 -10.10
C ILE A 60 6.88 -1.46 -9.45
N LYS A 61 7.20 -2.62 -10.06
CA LYS A 61 8.29 -3.48 -9.59
C LYS A 61 9.64 -2.78 -9.67
N LEU A 62 9.89 -2.03 -10.73
CA LEU A 62 11.12 -1.25 -10.88
C LEU A 62 11.25 -0.19 -9.77
N LEU A 63 10.19 0.58 -9.50
CA LEU A 63 10.20 1.64 -8.49
C LEU A 63 10.41 1.07 -7.08
N TYR A 64 9.61 0.07 -6.70
CA TYR A 64 9.53 -0.37 -5.31
C TYR A 64 10.41 -1.57 -4.97
N SER A 65 10.90 -2.32 -5.98
CA SER A 65 11.70 -3.55 -5.79
C SER A 65 11.13 -4.48 -4.70
N PRO A 66 9.85 -4.91 -4.82
CA PRO A 66 9.15 -5.60 -3.74
C PRO A 66 9.76 -6.96 -3.43
N LYS A 67 9.68 -7.39 -2.15
CA LYS A 67 10.05 -8.75 -1.73
C LYS A 67 9.08 -9.79 -2.26
N SER A 68 7.81 -9.41 -2.43
CA SER A 68 6.78 -10.20 -3.09
C SER A 68 5.68 -9.29 -3.61
N SER A 69 5.08 -9.66 -4.74
CA SER A 69 4.02 -8.88 -5.37
C SER A 69 3.05 -9.75 -6.15
N ILE A 70 1.76 -9.38 -6.13
CA ILE A 70 0.73 -9.95 -6.99
C ILE A 70 0.10 -8.83 -7.81
N PHE A 71 0.08 -8.99 -9.12
CA PHE A 71 -0.65 -8.14 -10.06
C PHE A 71 -1.66 -9.03 -10.77
N GLU A 72 -2.94 -8.69 -10.66
CA GLU A 72 -3.99 -9.48 -11.27
C GLU A 72 -5.17 -8.62 -11.72
N LYS A 73 -5.96 -9.14 -12.66
CA LYS A 73 -7.17 -8.47 -13.11
C LYS A 73 -8.16 -8.36 -11.94
N GLN A 74 -8.92 -7.26 -11.92
CA GLN A 74 -9.90 -7.04 -10.87
C GLN A 74 -10.94 -8.16 -10.80
N LYS A 75 -11.07 -8.77 -9.62
CA LYS A 75 -12.01 -9.87 -9.39
C LYS A 75 -13.42 -9.32 -9.20
N LEU A 76 -14.40 -10.04 -9.73
CA LEU A 76 -15.80 -9.89 -9.36
C LEU A 76 -16.05 -10.72 -8.10
N PHE A 77 -16.12 -10.06 -6.95
CA PHE A 77 -16.33 -10.72 -5.66
C PHE A 77 -17.77 -11.17 -5.43
N VAL A 78 -18.70 -10.50 -6.10
CA VAL A 78 -20.14 -10.72 -6.06
C VAL A 78 -20.67 -10.28 -7.43
N ASP A 79 -21.81 -10.81 -7.88
CA ASP A 79 -22.44 -10.31 -9.10
C ASP A 79 -22.73 -8.81 -8.92
N GLU A 80 -22.11 -7.99 -9.75
CA GLU A 80 -22.23 -6.53 -9.79
C GLU A 80 -23.68 -6.06 -10.07
N LYS A 81 -24.56 -6.97 -10.53
CA LYS A 81 -26.00 -6.73 -10.62
C LYS A 81 -26.72 -6.85 -9.26
N ILE A 82 -26.10 -7.50 -8.28
CA ILE A 82 -26.65 -7.76 -6.94
C ILE A 82 -26.13 -6.72 -5.93
N ILE A 83 -24.89 -6.28 -6.06
CA ILE A 83 -24.27 -5.28 -5.17
C ILE A 83 -24.05 -3.95 -5.89
N GLY A 84 -24.19 -2.84 -5.18
CA GLY A 84 -23.86 -1.52 -5.72
C GLY A 84 -22.35 -1.36 -5.96
N ILE A 85 -22.00 -0.39 -6.82
CA ILE A 85 -20.61 -0.08 -7.17
C ILE A 85 -19.75 0.32 -5.96
N LYS A 86 -20.39 0.88 -4.93
CA LYS A 86 -19.72 1.29 -3.68
C LYS A 86 -19.32 0.07 -2.86
N GLU A 87 -20.22 -0.88 -2.69
CA GLU A 87 -20.01 -2.14 -1.98
C GLU A 87 -18.91 -2.95 -2.68
N PHE A 88 -18.95 -2.99 -4.02
CA PHE A 88 -17.89 -3.60 -4.81
C PHE A 88 -16.52 -2.94 -4.56
N SER A 89 -16.48 -1.62 -4.60
CA SER A 89 -15.24 -0.85 -4.37
C SER A 89 -14.66 -1.08 -2.97
N VAL A 90 -15.52 -1.17 -1.94
CA VAL A 90 -15.12 -1.46 -0.56
C VAL A 90 -14.54 -2.87 -0.45
N THR A 91 -15.23 -3.88 -0.99
CA THR A 91 -14.78 -5.27 -0.98
C THR A 91 -13.46 -5.43 -1.73
N SER A 92 -13.36 -4.84 -2.91
CA SER A 92 -12.14 -4.86 -3.73
C SER A 92 -10.95 -4.22 -3.01
N ARG A 93 -11.17 -3.10 -2.31
CA ARG A 93 -10.13 -2.44 -1.51
C ARG A 93 -9.63 -3.34 -0.38
N PHE A 94 -10.54 -3.93 0.40
CA PHE A 94 -10.18 -4.77 1.53
C PHE A 94 -9.54 -6.09 1.11
N TYR A 95 -10.00 -6.68 0.01
CA TYR A 95 -9.36 -7.86 -0.57
C TYR A 95 -7.90 -7.57 -0.92
N SER A 96 -7.65 -6.49 -1.67
CA SER A 96 -6.28 -6.14 -2.05
C SER A 96 -5.39 -5.86 -0.84
N LEU A 97 -5.94 -5.17 0.18
CA LEU A 97 -5.22 -4.93 1.43
C LEU A 97 -4.84 -6.25 2.11
N MET A 98 -5.81 -7.16 2.25
CA MET A 98 -5.59 -8.49 2.83
C MET A 98 -4.50 -9.24 2.07
N VAL A 99 -4.53 -9.27 0.74
CA VAL A 99 -3.51 -9.99 -0.06
C VAL A 99 -2.11 -9.41 0.17
N SER A 100 -1.94 -8.08 0.10
CA SER A 100 -0.64 -7.45 0.38
C SER A 100 -0.10 -7.82 1.78
N ASN A 101 -0.98 -7.86 2.78
CA ASN A 101 -0.62 -8.25 4.15
C ASN A 101 -0.28 -9.75 4.26
N SER A 102 -0.98 -10.62 3.53
CA SER A 102 -0.68 -12.05 3.46
C SER A 102 0.71 -12.31 2.91
N LEU A 103 1.12 -11.59 1.85
CA LEU A 103 2.48 -11.70 1.30
C LEU A 103 3.56 -11.37 2.36
N LYS A 104 3.32 -10.33 3.16
CA LYS A 104 4.17 -10.00 4.31
C LYS A 104 4.16 -11.10 5.37
N ILE A 105 2.99 -11.63 5.75
CA ILE A 105 2.89 -12.73 6.73
C ILE A 105 3.66 -13.98 6.26
N GLU A 106 3.57 -14.32 4.98
CA GLU A 106 4.34 -15.42 4.39
C GLU A 106 5.85 -15.16 4.48
N HIS A 107 6.29 -13.94 4.20
CA HIS A 107 7.69 -13.56 4.32
C HIS A 107 8.21 -13.68 5.77
N GLU A 108 7.46 -13.18 6.75
CA GLU A 108 7.76 -13.32 8.18
C GLU A 108 7.92 -14.79 8.58
N LYS A 109 6.97 -15.65 8.18
CA LYS A 109 7.03 -17.09 8.44
C LYS A 109 8.26 -17.74 7.83
N ASN A 110 8.56 -17.42 6.57
CA ASN A 110 9.68 -18.00 5.82
C ASN A 110 11.04 -17.57 6.37
N LYS A 111 11.11 -16.39 7.01
CA LYS A 111 12.36 -15.83 7.55
C LYS A 111 12.49 -15.94 9.06
N GLY A 112 11.43 -16.37 9.76
CA GLY A 112 11.44 -16.55 11.21
C GLY A 112 11.54 -15.24 11.99
N PHE A 113 10.97 -14.14 11.48
CA PHE A 113 10.90 -12.86 12.19
C PHE A 113 9.54 -12.19 12.00
N VAL A 114 9.23 -11.17 12.80
CA VAL A 114 8.08 -10.28 12.60
C VAL A 114 8.56 -8.84 12.43
N TYR A 115 7.88 -8.06 11.59
CA TYR A 115 8.23 -6.66 11.40
C TYR A 115 7.96 -5.84 12.68
N ASP A 116 8.81 -4.86 12.98
CA ASP A 116 8.59 -3.92 14.08
C ASP A 116 7.41 -2.98 13.79
N TYR A 117 7.22 -2.63 12.52
CA TYR A 117 6.13 -1.79 12.03
C TYR A 117 5.64 -2.28 10.67
N VAL A 118 4.33 -2.14 10.45
CA VAL A 118 3.68 -2.39 9.17
C VAL A 118 2.93 -1.13 8.76
N LEU A 119 3.29 -0.56 7.61
CA LEU A 119 2.62 0.58 7.01
C LEU A 119 1.72 0.09 5.88
N MET A 120 0.42 0.34 6.00
CA MET A 120 -0.55 0.10 4.93
C MET A 120 -0.64 1.36 4.06
N GLY A 121 -0.24 1.25 2.80
CA GLY A 121 -0.19 2.35 1.84
C GLY A 121 -0.95 2.07 0.56
N ARG A 122 -1.04 3.10 -0.30
CA ARG A 122 -1.72 3.05 -1.60
C ARG A 122 -0.91 3.84 -2.62
N PHE A 123 -1.17 3.60 -3.90
CA PHE A 123 -0.47 4.24 -5.02
C PHE A 123 -0.91 5.69 -5.30
N ASP A 124 -1.94 6.16 -4.59
CA ASP A 124 -2.57 7.47 -4.75
C ASP A 124 -2.59 8.30 -3.46
N VAL A 125 -1.85 7.87 -2.43
CA VAL A 125 -1.80 8.55 -1.13
C VAL A 125 -0.38 8.99 -0.82
N LEU A 126 -0.16 10.31 -0.86
CA LEU A 126 1.10 10.92 -0.47
C LEU A 126 1.35 10.78 1.03
N LEU A 127 2.58 10.40 1.39
CA LEU A 127 3.05 10.48 2.77
C LEU A 127 3.67 11.85 3.02
N ASN A 128 2.87 12.80 3.50
CA ASN A 128 3.30 14.21 3.67
C ASN A 128 4.13 14.49 4.93
N LYS A 129 4.30 13.51 5.82
CA LYS A 129 5.03 13.69 7.08
C LYS A 129 6.05 12.57 7.27
N LYS A 130 7.29 12.96 7.56
CA LYS A 130 8.35 12.03 7.92
C LYS A 130 7.97 11.24 9.17
N ILE A 131 8.12 9.92 9.12
CA ILE A 131 7.92 9.05 10.27
C ILE A 131 9.28 8.82 10.94
N ASP A 132 9.46 9.32 12.17
CA ASP A 132 10.68 9.07 12.94
C ASP A 132 10.52 7.78 13.76
N PHE A 133 10.92 6.65 13.18
CA PHE A 133 10.80 5.33 13.80
C PHE A 133 11.55 5.20 15.13
N ARG A 134 12.47 6.10 15.48
CA ARG A 134 13.14 6.10 16.80
C ARG A 134 12.23 6.62 17.91
N LYS A 135 11.24 7.46 17.56
CA LYS A 135 10.33 8.11 18.50
C LYS A 135 8.96 7.42 18.62
N ILE A 136 8.54 6.68 17.60
CA ILE A 136 7.24 5.99 17.64
C ILE A 136 7.33 4.71 18.48
N ASN A 137 6.26 4.39 19.20
CA ASN A 137 6.15 3.24 20.09
C ASN A 137 5.31 2.14 19.42
N ASN A 138 5.91 0.97 19.24
CA ASN A 138 5.30 -0.18 18.56
C ASN A 138 4.16 -0.87 19.35
N LYS A 139 3.85 -0.39 20.57
CA LYS A 139 2.66 -0.83 21.33
C LYS A 139 1.36 -0.19 20.83
N TYR A 140 1.43 0.83 19.98
CA TYR A 140 0.26 1.55 19.48
C TYR A 140 0.01 1.30 18.00
N PHE A 141 -1.27 1.40 17.63
CA PHE A 141 -1.73 1.47 16.25
C PHE A 141 -1.89 2.93 15.84
N TYR A 142 -1.23 3.33 14.75
CA TYR A 142 -1.22 4.70 14.28
C TYR A 142 -2.20 4.88 13.12
N LEU A 143 -3.02 5.92 13.20
CA LEU A 143 -3.93 6.32 12.13
C LEU A 143 -3.47 7.65 11.53
N PRO A 144 -3.59 7.85 10.21
CA PRO A 144 -3.43 9.17 9.64
C PRO A 144 -4.46 10.10 10.29
N SER A 145 -4.00 11.24 10.80
CA SER A 145 -4.90 12.27 11.29
C SER A 145 -5.74 12.79 10.12
N PRO A 146 -7.06 13.00 10.29
CA PRO A 146 -7.84 13.69 9.27
C PRO A 146 -7.19 15.05 9.02
N THR A 147 -6.75 15.29 7.80
CA THR A 147 -6.63 16.67 7.30
C THR A 147 -8.03 17.27 7.42
N ASN A 148 -8.16 18.48 7.95
CA ASN A 148 -9.44 19.14 8.26
C ASN A 148 -10.56 18.75 7.26
N PRO A 149 -11.81 18.47 7.73
CA PRO A 149 -12.88 17.96 6.85
C PRO A 149 -13.35 18.95 5.77
N HIS A 150 -12.81 20.17 5.75
CA HIS A 150 -13.21 21.25 4.87
C HIS A 150 -11.96 22.02 4.42
N GLY A 151 -11.53 21.71 3.20
CA GLY A 151 -10.62 22.52 2.38
C GLY A 151 -11.10 22.39 0.96
#